data_AF-A0A3B9BHD4-F1
#
_entry.id   AF-A0A3B9BHD4-F1
#
_cell.length_a   1.000
_cell.length_b   1.000
_cell.length_c   1.000
_cell.angle_alpha   90.00
_cell.angle_beta   90.00
_cell.angle_gamma   90.00
#
_symmetry.space_group_name_H-M   'P 1'
#
loop_
_entity.id
_entity.type
_entity.pdbx_description
1 polymer ?
#
loop_
_entity_poly.entity_id
_entity_poly.type
_entity_poly.pdbx_seq_one_letter_code
_entity_poly.pdbx_strand_id
1 'polypeptide(L)'
;GGAGDNAPFVTDGGHNIIDCDLQSIGDPEGLAGYLNQIPGVMEHGLFIGMASEAIIAGPDGVTLLQAPRFPGQTGVESSGG
;
A
#
# COMPACT_ATOMS: atom_id res chain seq x y z
N GLY A 1 14.77 -34.09 1.95
CA GLY A 1 14.05 -33.45 3.07
C GLY A 1 14.97 -32.41 3.66
N GLY A 2 14.61 -31.14 3.51
CA GLY A 2 15.34 -29.99 4.04
C GLY A 2 14.48 -28.77 3.73
N ALA A 3 14.02 -28.10 4.78
CA ALA A 3 12.88 -27.21 4.81
C ALA A 3 12.92 -26.06 3.78
N GLY A 4 11.87 -25.96 2.97
CA GLY A 4 11.61 -24.81 2.12
C GLY A 4 11.00 -23.66 2.91
N ASP A 5 11.51 -22.45 2.64
CA ASP A 5 10.74 -21.24 2.32
C ASP A 5 9.54 -20.88 3.22
N ASN A 6 9.66 -21.05 4.54
CA ASN A 6 8.63 -20.59 5.49
C ASN A 6 9.24 -19.89 6.72
N ALA A 7 10.38 -19.22 6.54
CA ALA A 7 10.90 -18.33 7.57
C ALA A 7 10.11 -17.02 7.53
N PRO A 8 9.46 -16.60 8.64
CA PRO A 8 8.73 -15.33 8.66
C PRO A 8 9.69 -14.18 8.33
N PHE A 9 9.30 -13.31 7.41
CA PHE A 9 10.05 -12.10 7.11
C PHE A 9 9.97 -11.17 8.32
N VAL A 10 11.11 -10.95 8.97
CA VAL A 10 11.24 -10.03 10.11
C VAL A 10 11.60 -8.66 9.55
N THR A 11 10.78 -7.65 9.82
CA THR A 11 11.09 -6.24 9.53
C THR A 11 12.35 -5.78 10.28
N ASP A 12 13.01 -4.73 9.82
CA ASP A 12 14.16 -4.12 10.52
C ASP A 12 13.81 -3.65 11.96
N GLY A 13 12.51 -3.53 12.28
CA GLY A 13 11.98 -3.22 13.62
C GLY A 13 11.64 -4.43 14.49
N GLY A 14 11.87 -5.67 14.03
CA GLY A 14 11.61 -6.89 14.81
C GLY A 14 10.18 -7.44 14.74
N HIS A 15 9.32 -6.90 13.87
CA HIS A 15 7.95 -7.37 13.67
C HIS A 15 7.85 -8.38 12.51
N ASN A 16 6.98 -9.38 12.64
CA ASN A 16 6.72 -10.35 11.57
C ASN A 16 5.81 -9.74 10.50
N ILE A 17 6.20 -9.85 9.22
CA ILE A 17 5.33 -9.56 8.08
C ILE A 17 4.51 -10.81 7.79
N ILE A 18 3.20 -10.63 7.63
CA ILE A 18 2.28 -11.67 7.17
C ILE A 18 1.81 -11.27 5.78
N ASP A 19 2.19 -12.04 4.76
CA ASP A 19 1.67 -11.88 3.40
C ASP A 19 0.33 -12.61 3.27
N CYS A 20 -0.73 -11.84 3.01
CA CYS A 20 -2.06 -12.36 2.74
C CYS A 20 -2.37 -12.20 1.25
N ASP A 21 -2.52 -13.30 0.51
CA ASP A 21 -3.05 -13.27 -0.86
C ASP A 21 -4.57 -13.06 -0.82
N LEU A 22 -4.99 -11.80 -0.82
CA LEU A 22 -6.40 -11.40 -0.73
C LEU A 22 -7.11 -11.40 -2.10
N GLN A 23 -6.40 -11.70 -3.20
CA GLN A 23 -6.85 -11.64 -4.60
C GLN A 23 -7.44 -10.29 -5.04
N SER A 24 -8.62 -9.93 -4.54
CA SER A 24 -9.28 -8.64 -4.76
C SER A 24 -9.87 -8.12 -3.45
N ILE A 25 -9.57 -6.87 -3.13
CA ILE A 25 -10.10 -6.21 -1.94
C ILE A 25 -11.31 -5.37 -2.36
N GLY A 26 -12.51 -5.79 -1.96
CA GLY A 26 -13.76 -5.11 -2.32
C GLY A 26 -14.01 -3.81 -1.57
N ASP A 27 -13.56 -3.72 -0.31
CA ASP A 27 -13.66 -2.54 0.56
C ASP A 27 -12.29 -2.28 1.23
N PRO A 28 -11.36 -1.61 0.53
CA PRO A 28 -10.03 -1.33 1.06
C PRO A 28 -10.05 -0.48 2.34
N GLU A 29 -10.91 0.53 2.40
CA GLU A 29 -11.06 1.43 3.55
C GLU A 29 -11.59 0.69 4.79
N GLY A 30 -12.63 -0.13 4.61
CA GLY A 30 -13.16 -0.98 5.68
C GLY A 30 -12.15 -2.01 6.16
N LEU A 31 -11.39 -2.63 5.25
CA LEU A 31 -10.32 -3.56 5.59
C LEU A 31 -9.18 -2.88 6.36
N ALA A 32 -8.72 -1.71 5.91
CA ALA A 32 -7.72 -0.91 6.60
C ALA A 32 -8.17 -0.57 8.03
N GLY A 33 -9.40 -0.09 8.18
CA GLY A 33 -9.99 0.21 9.49
C GLY A 33 -10.11 -1.01 10.40
N TYR A 34 -10.40 -2.19 9.85
CA TYR A 34 -10.43 -3.44 10.60
C TYR A 34 -9.03 -3.87 11.06
N LEU A 35 -8.03 -3.84 10.17
CA LEU A 35 -6.65 -4.22 10.49
C LEU A 35 -6.07 -3.37 11.62
N ASN A 36 -6.33 -2.06 11.62
CA ASN A 36 -5.89 -1.13 12.66
C ASN A 36 -6.48 -1.42 14.05
N GLN A 37 -7.57 -2.19 14.12
CA GLN A 37 -8.22 -2.55 15.38
C GLN A 37 -7.72 -3.88 15.96
N ILE A 38 -6.90 -4.65 15.24
CA ILE A 38 -6.41 -5.96 15.69
C ILE A 38 -5.22 -5.75 16.65
N PRO A 39 -5.32 -6.15 17.93
CA PRO A 39 -4.21 -6.05 18.86
C PRO A 39 -2.98 -6.84 18.36
N GLY A 40 -1.83 -6.17 18.29
CA GLY A 40 -0.59 -6.74 17.76
C GLY A 40 -0.32 -6.48 16.28
N VAL A 41 -1.30 -5.92 15.54
CA VAL A 41 -1.05 -5.30 14.23
C VAL A 41 -0.49 -3.91 14.46
N MET A 42 0.72 -3.66 13.94
CA MET A 42 1.39 -2.37 14.07
C MET A 42 1.03 -1.42 12.91
N GLU A 43 0.97 -1.94 11.69
CA GLU A 43 0.70 -1.17 10.47
C GLU A 43 0.18 -2.10 9.35
N HIS A 44 -0.48 -1.55 8.33
CA HIS A 44 -0.91 -2.28 7.14
C HIS A 44 -0.35 -1.69 5.83
N GLY A 45 -0.20 -2.51 4.79
CA GLY A 45 0.35 -2.08 3.49
C GLY A 45 -0.61 -1.32 2.56
N LEU A 46 -1.79 -0.91 3.02
CA LEU A 46 -2.81 -0.24 2.19
C LEU A 46 -2.57 1.29 2.13
N PHE A 47 -2.16 1.80 0.97
CA PHE A 47 -1.91 3.23 0.72
C PHE A 47 -3.13 3.92 0.08
N ILE A 48 -4.24 3.98 0.81
CA ILE A 48 -5.52 4.46 0.29
C ILE A 48 -5.57 5.99 0.29
N GLY A 49 -5.93 6.59 -0.86
CA GLY A 49 -6.08 8.04 -0.98
C GLY A 49 -4.79 8.87 -0.93
N MET A 50 -3.63 8.22 -0.91
CA MET A 50 -2.31 8.88 -0.80
C MET A 50 -1.65 9.16 -2.14
N ALA A 51 -1.77 8.23 -3.10
CA ALA A 51 -1.14 8.37 -4.41
C ALA A 51 -1.91 9.37 -5.28
N SER A 52 -1.21 10.40 -5.76
CA SER A 52 -1.75 11.37 -6.74
C SER A 52 -1.56 10.90 -8.17
N GLU A 53 -0.50 10.14 -8.44
CA GLU A 53 -0.11 9.67 -9.77
C GLU A 53 0.58 8.30 -9.69
N ALA A 54 0.51 7.52 -10.76
CA ALA A 54 1.24 6.26 -10.94
C ALA A 54 1.96 6.25 -12.29
N ILE A 55 3.25 5.91 -12.26
CA ILE A 55 4.09 5.76 -13.45
C ILE A 55 4.21 4.27 -13.77
N ILE A 56 3.70 3.84 -14.92
CA ILE A 56 3.72 2.45 -15.38
C ILE A 56 4.68 2.34 -16.54
N ALA A 57 5.82 1.68 -16.33
CA ALA A 57 6.79 1.38 -17.39
C ALA A 57 6.56 -0.03 -17.95
N GLY A 58 6.41 -0.12 -19.27
CA GLY A 58 6.25 -1.38 -19.99
C GLY A 58 7.03 -1.39 -21.31
N PRO A 59 6.97 -2.51 -22.07
CA PRO A 59 7.69 -2.65 -23.35
C PRO A 59 7.33 -1.56 -24.37
N ASP A 60 6.10 -1.06 -24.31
CA ASP A 60 5.57 -0.03 -25.21
C ASP A 60 5.86 1.41 -24.74
N GLY A 61 6.58 1.58 -23.63
CA GLY A 61 6.95 2.87 -23.06
C GLY A 61 6.37 3.12 -21.67
N VAL A 62 6.27 4.40 -21.30
CA VAL A 62 5.85 4.83 -19.97
C VAL A 62 4.47 5.47 -20.04
N THR A 63 3.54 5.00 -19.21
CA THR A 63 2.20 5.56 -19.02
C THR A 63 2.11 6.26 -17.67
N LEU A 64 1.59 7.49 -17.66
CA LEU A 64 1.24 8.20 -16.43
C LEU A 64 -0.27 8.07 -16.19
N LEU A 65 -0.66 7.54 -15.04
CA LEU A 65 -2.04 7.55 -14.56
C LEU A 65 -2.17 8.59 -13.45
N GLN A 66 -3.15 9.48 -13.55
CA GLN A 66 -3.46 10.43 -12.49
C GLN A 66 -4.65 9.92 -11.69
N ALA A 67 -4.57 10.03 -10.36
CA ALA A 67 -5.68 9.71 -9.49
C ALA A 67 -6.85 10.68 -9.77
N PRO A 68 -8.10 10.21 -9.68
CA PRO A 68 -9.25 11.11 -9.69
C PRO A 68 -9.08 12.16 -8.58
N ARG A 69 -9.23 13.44 -8.92
CA ARG A 69 -9.16 14.50 -7.91
C ARG A 69 -10.32 14.32 -6.93
N PHE A 70 -10.01 13.87 -5.71
CA PHE A 70 -10.99 13.84 -4.64
C PHE A 70 -11.23 15.28 -4.12
N PRO A 71 -12.51 15.72 -3.99
CA PRO A 71 -12.82 16.99 -3.34
C PRO A 71 -12.37 16.91 -1.87
N GLY A 72 -11.22 17.53 -1.54
CA GLY A 72 -10.65 17.50 -0.18
C GLY A 72 -9.13 17.47 -0.10
N GLN A 73 -8.43 17.06 -1.17
CA GLN A 73 -6.99 17.27 -1.26
C GLN A 73 -6.71 18.74 -1.64
N THR A 74 -6.49 19.58 -0.64
CA THR A 74 -5.86 20.89 -0.88
C THR A 74 -4.43 20.61 -1.36
N GLY A 75 -4.20 20.80 -2.67
CA GLY A 75 -2.88 20.67 -3.24
C GLY A 75 -1.91 21.57 -2.48
N VAL A 76 -0.79 20.99 -2.04
CA VAL A 76 0.34 21.80 -1.60
C VAL A 76 0.83 22.51 -2.85
N GLU A 77 0.43 23.77 -3.03
CA GLU A 77 1.00 24.62 -4.07
C GLU A 77 2.49 24.73 -3.77
N SER A 78 3.31 24.08 -4.59
CA SER A 78 4.75 24.23 -4.53
C SER A 78 5.07 25.66 -4.93
N SER A 79 5.28 26.52 -3.94
CA SER A 79 5.83 27.86 -4.12
C SER A 79 7.23 27.72 -4.70
N GLY A 80 7.34 27.85 -6.01
CA GLY A 80 8.61 27.92 -6.72
C GLY A 80 9.38 29.19 -6.34
N GLY A 81 10.69 29.02 -6.15
CA GLY A 81 11.69 30.06 -6.15
C GLY A 81 12.81 29.67 -7.11
#